data_AF-A0AAU6FAX2-F1
#
_entry.id   AF-A0AAU6FAX2-F1
#
_cell.length_a   1.000
_cell.length_b   1.000
_cell.length_c   1.000
_cell.angle_alpha   90.00
_cell.angle_beta   90.00
_cell.angle_gamma   90.00
#
_symmetry.space_group_name_H-M   'P 1'
#
loop_
_entity.id
_entity.type
_entity.pdbx_description
1 polymer ?
#
loop_
_entity_poly.entity_id
_entity_poly.type
_entity_poly.pdbx_seq_one_letter_code
_entity_poly.pdbx_strand_id
1 'polypeptide(L)'
;MTESESARLTRILSGLPTAARELLLGTDWESLQHAYGSGEDIPLSLCSLVDEDPEVRSEALAALDMGVLHQGSLYSVTAPAALFVAAILDHPVSLTEHEGHFPCDDGPPRSLRAALLVWLGQVAESAAYGEDPVRDRTNWQWEPWHDETRREYAPDELAALYACRETRPTLYDAVEPFLSSPDAHVREAALGAALPLLLAPELADRVPWAVTLLRARLGPAAGRGERASVARALGVWRIDTSDLLDDPDPAVRVCAALGPAHVDRPRALGVLLDALRDPRTTDGWFPEPLPGLDGWFRFTVLRSALALAETFEEVAPVAVAIVAAGGTSVTDHERGPILLRAFPGGYDPTHPLTAAQRALLRAFVDTDETTGSIAGNWLWFRTAGLPENREGIAALL
;
A
#
# COMPACT_ATOMS: atom_id res chain seq x y z
N MET A 1 -11.56 2.02 -38.54
CA MET A 1 -10.50 1.01 -38.55
C MET A 1 -9.99 0.82 -39.97
N THR A 2 -8.72 1.11 -40.20
CA THR A 2 -8.05 0.92 -41.49
C THR A 2 -7.70 -0.56 -41.73
N GLU A 3 -7.45 -0.95 -42.98
CA GLU A 3 -7.06 -2.33 -43.34
C GLU A 3 -5.76 -2.77 -42.62
N SER A 4 -4.87 -1.81 -42.34
CA SER A 4 -3.63 -2.00 -41.56
C SER A 4 -3.91 -2.29 -40.08
N GLU A 5 -4.82 -1.54 -39.44
CA GLU A 5 -5.21 -1.76 -38.04
C GLU A 5 -5.91 -3.12 -37.85
N SER A 6 -6.74 -3.51 -38.82
CA SER A 6 -7.43 -4.81 -38.81
C SER A 6 -6.44 -5.99 -38.90
N ALA A 7 -5.43 -5.87 -39.78
CA ALA A 7 -4.36 -6.87 -39.90
C ALA A 7 -3.48 -6.94 -38.65
N ARG A 8 -3.17 -5.79 -38.03
CA ARG A 8 -2.42 -5.68 -36.76
C ARG A 8 -3.17 -6.38 -35.62
N LEU A 9 -4.44 -6.06 -35.42
CA LEU A 9 -5.30 -6.67 -34.41
C LEU A 9 -5.43 -8.18 -34.62
N THR A 10 -5.59 -8.64 -35.87
CA THR A 10 -5.65 -10.07 -36.18
C THR A 10 -4.37 -10.80 -35.79
N ARG A 11 -3.19 -10.19 -36.02
CA ARG A 11 -1.91 -10.76 -35.58
C ARG A 11 -1.83 -10.83 -34.05
N ILE A 12 -2.17 -9.75 -33.35
CA ILE A 12 -2.16 -9.71 -31.88
C ILE A 12 -3.06 -10.81 -31.30
N LEU A 13 -4.30 -10.90 -31.77
CA LEU A 13 -5.27 -11.91 -31.33
C LEU A 13 -4.77 -13.35 -31.56
N SER A 14 -3.97 -13.57 -32.60
CA SER A 14 -3.37 -14.89 -32.88
C SER A 14 -2.19 -15.24 -31.96
N GLY A 15 -1.49 -14.23 -31.42
CA GLY A 15 -0.36 -14.39 -30.50
C GLY A 15 -0.76 -14.46 -29.03
N LEU A 16 -1.99 -14.06 -28.68
CA LEU A 16 -2.47 -14.10 -27.31
C LEU A 16 -2.61 -15.54 -26.76
N PRO A 17 -2.34 -15.74 -25.46
CA PRO A 17 -2.70 -16.96 -24.76
C PRO A 17 -4.19 -17.28 -24.91
N THR A 18 -4.54 -18.56 -24.95
CA THR A 18 -5.94 -19.00 -25.21
C THR A 18 -6.91 -18.42 -24.18
N ALA A 19 -6.54 -18.44 -22.90
CA ALA A 19 -7.36 -17.86 -21.83
C ALA A 19 -7.59 -16.35 -22.02
N ALA A 20 -6.55 -15.59 -22.41
CA ALA A 20 -6.68 -14.15 -22.67
C ALA A 20 -7.62 -13.87 -23.85
N ARG A 21 -7.51 -14.66 -24.93
CA ARG A 21 -8.36 -14.53 -26.12
C ARG A 21 -9.82 -14.90 -25.84
N GLU A 22 -10.06 -15.99 -25.12
CA GLU A 22 -11.41 -16.42 -24.74
C GLU A 22 -12.10 -15.40 -23.85
N LEU A 23 -11.37 -14.84 -22.88
CA LEU A 23 -11.86 -13.76 -22.03
C LEU A 23 -12.21 -12.50 -22.85
N LEU A 24 -11.29 -12.07 -23.71
CA LEU A 24 -11.50 -10.88 -24.55
C LEU A 24 -12.76 -11.00 -25.42
N LEU A 25 -12.98 -12.16 -26.04
CA LEU A 25 -14.12 -12.41 -26.93
C LEU A 25 -15.41 -12.77 -26.19
N GLY A 26 -15.31 -13.33 -24.98
CA GLY A 26 -16.44 -13.80 -24.17
C GLY A 26 -17.05 -12.73 -23.26
N THR A 27 -16.35 -11.61 -23.07
CA THR A 27 -16.82 -10.49 -22.24
C THR A 27 -17.57 -9.46 -23.07
N ASP A 28 -18.75 -9.04 -22.60
CA ASP A 28 -19.54 -7.95 -23.18
C ASP A 28 -19.04 -6.59 -22.66
N TRP A 29 -17.92 -6.10 -23.23
CA TRP A 29 -17.22 -4.91 -22.76
C TRP A 29 -18.04 -3.62 -22.84
N GLU A 30 -18.92 -3.49 -23.83
CA GLU A 30 -19.79 -2.31 -24.00
C GLU A 30 -20.78 -2.16 -22.84
N SER A 31 -21.19 -3.28 -22.23
CA SER A 31 -22.06 -3.28 -21.04
C SER A 31 -21.32 -2.90 -19.75
N LEU A 32 -19.99 -2.97 -19.73
CA LEU A 32 -19.16 -2.65 -18.58
C LEU A 32 -18.83 -1.16 -18.55
N GLN A 33 -18.42 -0.68 -17.38
CA GLN A 33 -18.07 0.71 -17.14
C GLN A 33 -16.65 0.80 -16.58
N HIS A 34 -16.00 1.90 -16.91
CA HIS A 34 -14.75 2.38 -16.32
C HIS A 34 -14.95 3.84 -15.89
N ALA A 35 -13.90 4.51 -15.40
CA ALA A 35 -14.02 5.86 -14.83
C ALA A 35 -14.61 6.95 -15.76
N TYR A 36 -14.52 6.76 -17.08
CA TYR A 36 -14.98 7.75 -18.06
C TYR A 36 -16.18 7.29 -18.90
N GLY A 37 -16.77 6.13 -18.59
CA GLY A 37 -17.97 5.62 -19.26
C GLY A 37 -17.87 4.16 -19.67
N SER A 38 -18.41 3.85 -20.85
CA SER A 38 -18.48 2.50 -21.43
C SER A 38 -17.10 1.88 -21.65
N GLY A 39 -16.98 0.57 -21.37
CA GLY A 39 -15.76 -0.22 -21.58
C GLY A 39 -15.46 -0.63 -23.03
N GLU A 40 -16.16 -0.08 -24.03
CA GLU A 40 -15.99 -0.44 -25.46
C GLU A 40 -14.55 -0.30 -25.97
N ASP A 41 -13.77 0.63 -25.42
CA ASP A 41 -12.38 0.91 -25.79
C ASP A 41 -11.36 -0.03 -25.10
N ILE A 42 -11.75 -0.68 -24.01
CA ILE A 42 -10.85 -1.51 -23.20
C ILE A 42 -10.27 -2.72 -23.95
N PRO A 43 -11.00 -3.46 -24.81
CA PRO A 43 -10.42 -4.55 -25.59
C PRO A 43 -9.24 -4.14 -26.46
N LEU A 44 -9.28 -2.92 -27.02
CA LEU A 44 -8.19 -2.38 -27.83
C LEU A 44 -6.98 -2.11 -26.94
N SER A 45 -7.16 -1.44 -25.81
CA SER A 45 -6.11 -1.18 -24.83
C SER A 45 -5.47 -2.48 -24.31
N LEU A 46 -6.26 -3.50 -24.00
CA LEU A 46 -5.76 -4.81 -23.56
C LEU A 46 -4.94 -5.51 -24.64
N CYS A 47 -5.36 -5.48 -25.91
CA CYS A 47 -4.57 -6.00 -27.02
C CYS A 47 -3.26 -5.23 -27.20
N SER A 48 -3.30 -3.90 -27.04
CA SER A 48 -2.13 -3.02 -27.19
C SER A 48 -1.04 -3.27 -26.15
N LEU A 49 -1.35 -3.90 -25.01
CA LEU A 49 -0.33 -4.32 -24.03
C LEU A 49 0.69 -5.30 -24.60
N VAL A 50 0.32 -6.08 -25.63
CA VAL A 50 1.22 -7.06 -26.25
C VAL A 50 1.72 -6.63 -27.63
N ASP A 51 1.58 -5.33 -27.95
CA ASP A 51 2.03 -4.79 -29.21
C ASP A 51 3.57 -4.83 -29.36
N GLU A 52 4.06 -4.87 -30.60
CA GLU A 52 5.50 -4.82 -30.89
C GLU A 52 6.08 -3.42 -30.55
N ASP A 53 5.26 -2.37 -30.65
CA ASP A 53 5.64 -0.98 -30.39
C ASP A 53 5.65 -0.64 -28.87
N PRO A 54 6.80 -0.26 -28.29
CA PRO A 54 6.92 0.09 -26.87
C PRO A 54 6.05 1.30 -26.45
N GLU A 55 5.88 2.30 -27.32
CA GLU A 55 5.08 3.48 -26.99
C GLU A 55 3.60 3.10 -26.83
N VAL A 56 3.11 2.25 -27.73
CA VAL A 56 1.72 1.72 -27.70
C VAL A 56 1.49 0.87 -26.45
N ARG A 57 2.47 0.06 -26.03
CA ARG A 57 2.36 -0.71 -24.78
C ARG A 57 2.31 0.21 -23.55
N SER A 58 3.10 1.28 -23.57
CA SER A 58 3.16 2.27 -22.49
C SER A 58 1.83 3.01 -22.34
N GLU A 59 1.28 3.52 -23.45
CA GLU A 59 -0.04 4.14 -23.51
C GLU A 59 -1.16 3.20 -23.05
N ALA A 60 -1.08 1.93 -23.45
CA ALA A 60 -2.07 0.93 -23.06
C ALA A 60 -2.11 0.69 -21.54
N LEU A 61 -0.94 0.59 -20.88
CA LEU A 61 -0.90 0.44 -19.43
C LEU A 61 -1.41 1.71 -18.72
N ALA A 62 -1.02 2.89 -19.22
CA ALA A 62 -1.53 4.16 -18.70
C ALA A 62 -3.05 4.29 -18.83
N ALA A 63 -3.65 3.77 -19.91
CA ALA A 63 -5.09 3.73 -20.09
C ALA A 63 -5.77 2.84 -19.04
N LEU A 64 -5.15 1.72 -18.64
CA LEU A 64 -5.66 0.90 -17.54
C LEU A 64 -5.59 1.62 -16.20
N ASP A 65 -4.47 2.30 -15.89
CA ASP A 65 -4.33 3.09 -14.66
C ASP A 65 -5.36 4.22 -14.59
N MET A 66 -5.57 4.93 -15.70
CA MET A 66 -6.44 6.11 -15.74
C MET A 66 -7.92 5.75 -15.82
N GLY A 67 -8.27 4.70 -16.55
CA GLY A 67 -9.66 4.32 -16.81
C GLY A 67 -10.15 3.19 -15.92
N VAL A 68 -9.40 2.09 -15.84
CA VAL A 68 -9.82 0.82 -15.23
C VAL A 68 -9.60 0.79 -13.72
N LEU A 69 -8.55 1.45 -13.22
CA LEU A 69 -8.23 1.55 -11.79
C LEU A 69 -8.04 3.02 -11.36
N HIS A 70 -9.00 3.87 -11.72
CA HIS A 70 -8.89 5.32 -11.51
C HIS A 70 -8.77 5.67 -10.03
N GLN A 71 -7.56 6.10 -9.62
CA GLN A 71 -7.25 6.46 -8.23
C GLN A 71 -7.61 5.33 -7.23
N GLY A 72 -7.45 4.07 -7.66
CA GLY A 72 -7.77 2.89 -6.85
C GLY A 72 -9.26 2.53 -6.79
N SER A 73 -10.14 3.27 -7.48
CA SER A 73 -11.57 2.94 -7.58
C SER A 73 -11.79 1.73 -8.49
N LEU A 74 -12.68 0.82 -8.08
CA LEU A 74 -13.02 -0.38 -8.84
C LEU A 74 -14.30 -0.15 -9.66
N TYR A 75 -14.27 -0.59 -10.91
CA TYR A 75 -15.38 -0.52 -11.85
C TYR A 75 -15.71 -1.91 -12.39
N SER A 76 -16.86 -2.06 -13.06
CA SER A 76 -17.29 -3.38 -13.57
C SER A 76 -16.33 -3.96 -14.61
N VAL A 77 -15.51 -3.12 -15.26
CA VAL A 77 -14.46 -3.57 -16.17
C VAL A 77 -13.17 -4.05 -15.48
N THR A 78 -12.96 -3.73 -14.19
CA THR A 78 -11.69 -3.98 -13.49
C THR A 78 -11.42 -5.47 -13.34
N ALA A 79 -12.41 -6.26 -12.92
CA ALA A 79 -12.25 -7.72 -12.76
C ALA A 79 -11.86 -8.45 -14.07
N PRO A 80 -12.57 -8.29 -15.21
CA PRO A 80 -12.17 -8.92 -16.46
C PRO A 80 -10.85 -8.38 -17.01
N ALA A 81 -10.55 -7.08 -16.86
CA ALA A 81 -9.23 -6.55 -17.24
C ALA A 81 -8.10 -7.18 -16.41
N ALA A 82 -8.29 -7.36 -15.10
CA ALA A 82 -7.34 -8.02 -14.22
C ALA A 82 -7.06 -9.47 -14.62
N LEU A 83 -8.11 -10.23 -14.97
CA LEU A 83 -7.96 -11.59 -15.47
C LEU A 83 -7.22 -11.64 -16.82
N PHE A 84 -7.44 -10.67 -17.71
CA PHE A 84 -6.71 -10.59 -18.97
C PHE A 84 -5.22 -10.34 -18.72
N VAL A 85 -4.90 -9.35 -17.89
CA VAL A 85 -3.51 -9.02 -17.54
C VAL A 85 -2.81 -10.21 -16.89
N ALA A 86 -3.48 -10.92 -15.96
CA ALA A 86 -2.96 -12.15 -15.37
C ALA A 86 -2.66 -13.22 -16.42
N ALA A 87 -3.53 -13.38 -17.41
CA ALA A 87 -3.38 -14.38 -18.47
C ALA A 87 -2.20 -14.09 -19.43
N ILE A 88 -1.72 -12.84 -19.52
CA ILE A 88 -0.60 -12.45 -20.40
C ILE A 88 0.74 -12.30 -19.68
N LEU A 89 0.82 -12.55 -18.36
CA LEU A 89 2.06 -12.37 -17.60
C LEU A 89 3.23 -13.19 -18.17
N ASP A 90 2.98 -14.41 -18.65
CA ASP A 90 4.00 -15.28 -19.26
C ASP A 90 4.19 -15.06 -20.78
N HIS A 91 3.50 -14.08 -21.37
CA HIS A 91 3.68 -13.75 -22.78
C HIS A 91 5.12 -13.25 -23.05
N PRO A 92 5.79 -13.66 -24.14
CA PRO A 92 7.19 -13.29 -24.38
C PRO A 92 7.47 -11.77 -24.39
N VAL A 93 6.51 -10.97 -24.88
CA VAL A 93 6.63 -9.50 -24.90
C VAL A 93 6.70 -8.90 -23.49
N SER A 94 6.22 -9.59 -22.45
CA SER A 94 6.25 -9.04 -21.10
C SER A 94 7.69 -8.94 -20.54
N LEU A 95 8.66 -9.61 -21.18
CA LEU A 95 10.08 -9.47 -20.87
C LEU A 95 10.70 -8.17 -21.40
N THR A 96 10.05 -7.46 -22.32
CA THR A 96 10.63 -6.23 -22.88
C THR A 96 10.68 -5.13 -21.84
N GLU A 97 11.67 -4.24 -21.95
CA GLU A 97 11.70 -3.00 -21.17
C GLU A 97 10.42 -2.20 -21.40
N HIS A 98 9.90 -1.65 -20.31
CA HIS A 98 8.73 -0.78 -20.29
C HIS A 98 9.20 0.63 -19.94
N GLU A 99 8.87 1.57 -20.82
CA GLU A 99 9.05 3.00 -20.58
C GLU A 99 7.78 3.53 -19.91
N GLY A 100 7.93 4.19 -18.76
CA GLY A 100 6.80 4.79 -18.05
C GLY A 100 6.15 5.89 -18.90
N HIS A 101 4.82 5.85 -19.03
CA HIS A 101 4.09 6.82 -19.86
C HIS A 101 4.03 8.21 -19.21
N PHE A 102 3.98 8.26 -17.88
CA PHE A 102 3.80 9.51 -17.15
C PHE A 102 5.13 10.21 -16.89
N PRO A 103 5.21 11.54 -17.03
CA PRO A 103 6.42 12.31 -16.72
C PRO A 103 6.89 12.20 -15.26
N CYS A 104 6.06 11.65 -14.36
CA CYS A 104 6.38 11.40 -12.96
C CYS A 104 6.78 9.95 -12.67
N ASP A 105 6.80 9.08 -13.69
CA ASP A 105 7.24 7.69 -13.59
C ASP A 105 8.77 7.62 -13.77
N ASP A 106 9.51 8.42 -13.00
CA ASP A 106 11.00 8.47 -12.96
C ASP A 106 11.60 7.23 -12.26
N GLY A 107 10.84 6.13 -12.19
CA GLY A 107 11.29 4.86 -11.65
C GLY A 107 12.43 4.25 -12.47
N PRO A 108 13.20 3.32 -11.88
CA PRO A 108 14.20 2.57 -12.61
C PRO A 108 13.55 1.80 -13.77
N PRO A 109 14.31 1.53 -14.85
CA PRO A 109 13.85 0.70 -15.94
C PRO A 109 13.34 -0.66 -15.42
N ARG A 110 12.11 -1.00 -15.79
CA ARG A 110 11.45 -2.26 -15.41
C ARG A 110 10.93 -2.98 -16.65
N SER A 111 10.77 -4.30 -16.56
CA SER A 111 10.10 -5.05 -17.62
C SER A 111 8.60 -4.76 -17.60
N LEU A 112 7.93 -4.90 -18.74
CA LEU A 112 6.47 -4.83 -18.82
C LEU A 112 5.81 -5.81 -17.84
N ARG A 113 6.38 -7.01 -17.65
CA ARG A 113 5.91 -7.98 -16.67
C ARG A 113 5.92 -7.42 -15.25
N ALA A 114 7.00 -6.78 -14.83
CA ALA A 114 7.05 -6.14 -13.52
C ALA A 114 5.97 -5.04 -13.43
N ALA A 115 5.73 -4.30 -14.50
CA ALA A 115 4.70 -3.27 -14.51
C ALA A 115 3.27 -3.83 -14.41
N LEU A 116 2.96 -4.89 -15.14
CA LEU A 116 1.69 -5.60 -15.06
C LEU A 116 1.46 -6.22 -13.68
N LEU A 117 2.51 -6.77 -13.05
CA LEU A 117 2.43 -7.30 -11.69
C LEU A 117 2.14 -6.20 -10.66
N VAL A 118 2.78 -5.02 -10.77
CA VAL A 118 2.47 -3.86 -9.93
C VAL A 118 1.00 -3.47 -10.08
N TRP A 119 0.51 -3.38 -11.32
CA TRP A 119 -0.89 -3.05 -11.60
C TRP A 119 -1.87 -4.06 -10.99
N LEU A 120 -1.59 -5.36 -11.13
CA LEU A 120 -2.38 -6.42 -10.46
C LEU A 120 -2.35 -6.30 -8.94
N GLY A 121 -1.22 -5.90 -8.37
CA GLY A 121 -1.10 -5.64 -6.93
C GLY A 121 -1.96 -4.48 -6.46
N GLN A 122 -2.04 -3.39 -7.24
CA GLN A 122 -2.92 -2.26 -6.95
C GLN A 122 -4.40 -2.68 -7.04
N VAL A 123 -4.79 -3.49 -8.04
CA VAL A 123 -6.16 -4.04 -8.11
C VAL A 123 -6.47 -4.89 -6.87
N ALA A 124 -5.54 -5.76 -6.46
CA ALA A 124 -5.72 -6.61 -5.29
C ALA A 124 -5.79 -5.80 -3.99
N GLU A 125 -5.00 -4.74 -3.85
CA GLU A 125 -5.04 -3.83 -2.71
C GLU A 125 -6.37 -3.07 -2.63
N SER A 126 -6.86 -2.54 -3.76
CA SER A 126 -8.19 -1.94 -3.86
C SER A 126 -9.30 -2.92 -3.50
N ALA A 127 -9.20 -4.18 -3.94
CA ALA A 127 -10.19 -5.21 -3.62
C ALA A 127 -10.17 -5.61 -2.13
N ALA A 128 -9.01 -5.54 -1.48
CA ALA A 128 -8.86 -5.81 -0.04
C ALA A 128 -9.37 -4.68 0.86
N TYR A 129 -9.64 -3.49 0.30
CA TYR A 129 -10.17 -2.36 1.06
C TYR A 129 -11.50 -2.71 1.75
N GLY A 130 -11.60 -2.37 3.03
CA GLY A 130 -12.76 -2.62 3.88
C GLY A 130 -12.79 -3.99 4.56
N GLU A 131 -11.88 -4.92 4.22
CA GLU A 131 -11.84 -6.26 4.86
C GLU A 131 -11.15 -6.25 6.23
N ASP A 132 -10.17 -5.36 6.43
CA ASP A 132 -9.50 -5.16 7.71
C ASP A 132 -9.52 -3.68 8.08
N PRO A 133 -10.56 -3.21 8.80
CA PRO A 133 -10.68 -1.82 9.20
C PRO A 133 -9.53 -1.33 10.08
N VAL A 134 -8.76 -2.21 10.73
CA VAL A 134 -7.58 -1.82 11.52
C VAL A 134 -6.41 -1.56 10.56
N ARG A 135 -6.19 -2.45 9.57
CA ARG A 135 -5.20 -2.27 8.51
C ARG A 135 -5.50 -1.06 7.63
N ASP A 136 -6.76 -0.87 7.22
CA ASP A 136 -7.17 0.22 6.33
C ASP A 136 -7.02 1.57 7.04
N ARG A 137 -7.35 1.65 8.33
CA ARG A 137 -6.99 2.81 9.18
C ARG A 137 -5.49 3.03 9.18
N THR A 138 -4.66 2.00 9.15
CA THR A 138 -3.21 2.17 9.07
C THR A 138 -2.65 2.41 7.67
N ASN A 139 -3.43 2.36 6.57
CA ASN A 139 -2.91 2.53 5.21
C ASN A 139 -3.08 3.96 4.67
N TRP A 140 -4.28 4.57 4.65
CA TRP A 140 -4.41 6.00 4.27
C TRP A 140 -5.69 6.67 4.80
N GLN A 141 -5.62 8.00 5.00
CA GLN A 141 -6.70 8.92 5.41
C GLN A 141 -7.39 8.61 6.75
N TRP A 142 -6.60 8.70 7.82
CA TRP A 142 -7.05 9.25 9.09
C TRP A 142 -7.39 10.72 8.87
N GLU A 143 -8.44 11.01 8.12
CA GLU A 143 -9.02 12.34 8.14
C GLU A 143 -10.31 12.16 8.94
N PRO A 144 -10.55 12.92 10.02
CA PRO A 144 -11.76 12.79 10.83
C PRO A 144 -13.06 13.07 10.03
N TRP A 145 -12.94 13.35 8.74
CA TRP A 145 -14.00 13.51 7.75
C TRP A 145 -14.63 12.16 7.30
N HIS A 146 -13.98 11.00 7.49
CA HIS A 146 -14.40 9.74 6.83
C HIS A 146 -15.45 8.91 7.59
N ASP A 147 -15.68 9.15 8.88
CA ASP A 147 -16.74 8.43 9.60
C ASP A 147 -18.13 9.03 9.34
N GLU A 148 -18.21 10.35 9.05
CA GLU A 148 -19.46 11.01 8.61
C GLU A 148 -19.69 10.87 7.09
N THR A 149 -18.64 10.57 6.30
CA THR A 149 -18.71 10.38 4.85
C THR A 149 -18.32 8.97 4.41
N ARG A 150 -18.64 7.94 5.22
CA ARG A 150 -18.66 6.56 4.70
C ARG A 150 -19.80 6.47 3.69
N ARG A 151 -19.52 6.93 2.47
CA ARG A 151 -20.45 6.95 1.34
C ARG A 151 -20.94 5.52 1.19
N GLU A 152 -22.26 5.36 1.24
CA GLU A 152 -22.86 4.08 0.90
C GLU A 152 -22.45 3.80 -0.55
N TYR A 153 -21.67 2.72 -0.75
CA TYR A 153 -21.23 2.34 -2.08
C TYR A 153 -22.44 2.23 -2.98
N ALA A 154 -22.34 2.80 -4.18
CA ALA A 154 -23.38 2.56 -5.17
C ALA A 154 -23.45 1.03 -5.42
N PRO A 155 -24.63 0.46 -5.70
CA PRO A 155 -24.76 -0.98 -5.95
C PRO A 155 -23.77 -1.51 -7.00
N ASP A 156 -23.47 -0.70 -8.02
CA ASP A 156 -22.53 -1.05 -9.08
C ASP A 156 -21.07 -1.06 -8.62
N GLU A 157 -20.66 -0.13 -7.75
CA GLU A 157 -19.32 -0.11 -7.14
C GLU A 157 -19.12 -1.33 -6.24
N LEU A 158 -20.15 -1.70 -5.48
CA LEU A 158 -20.13 -2.88 -4.63
C LEU A 158 -20.08 -4.18 -5.45
N ALA A 159 -20.82 -4.24 -6.55
CA ALA A 159 -20.76 -5.36 -7.49
C ALA A 159 -19.38 -5.49 -8.13
N ALA A 160 -18.75 -4.38 -8.53
CA ALA A 160 -17.38 -4.36 -9.05
C ALA A 160 -16.35 -4.84 -8.00
N LEU A 161 -16.49 -4.39 -6.75
CA LEU A 161 -15.66 -4.84 -5.64
C LEU A 161 -15.75 -6.35 -5.44
N TYR A 162 -16.95 -6.90 -5.38
CA TYR A 162 -17.13 -8.35 -5.22
C TYR A 162 -16.60 -9.13 -6.41
N ALA A 163 -16.83 -8.66 -7.63
CA ALA A 163 -16.27 -9.28 -8.84
C ALA A 163 -14.74 -9.32 -8.78
N CYS A 164 -14.07 -8.27 -8.29
CA CYS A 164 -12.62 -8.27 -8.12
C CYS A 164 -12.16 -9.22 -7.01
N ARG A 165 -12.94 -9.40 -5.94
CA ARG A 165 -12.62 -10.38 -4.88
C ARG A 165 -12.74 -11.82 -5.38
N GLU A 166 -13.72 -12.10 -6.23
CA GLU A 166 -13.91 -13.43 -6.83
C GLU A 166 -12.75 -13.85 -7.73
N THR A 167 -12.00 -12.92 -8.32
CA THR A 167 -10.85 -13.24 -9.19
C THR A 167 -9.57 -13.53 -8.42
N ARG A 168 -9.50 -13.21 -7.11
CA ARG A 168 -8.27 -13.32 -6.30
C ARG A 168 -7.54 -14.67 -6.43
N PRO A 169 -8.20 -15.84 -6.38
CA PRO A 169 -7.51 -17.11 -6.55
C PRO A 169 -6.82 -17.24 -7.92
N THR A 170 -7.52 -16.87 -8.99
CA THR A 170 -6.96 -16.89 -10.35
C THR A 170 -5.79 -15.91 -10.50
N LEU A 171 -5.89 -14.73 -9.90
CA LEU A 171 -4.80 -13.76 -9.91
C LEU A 171 -3.58 -14.30 -9.15
N TYR A 172 -3.78 -14.92 -7.99
CA TYR A 172 -2.68 -15.49 -7.21
C TYR A 172 -2.00 -16.64 -7.96
N ASP A 173 -2.76 -17.57 -8.54
CA ASP A 173 -2.22 -18.68 -9.31
C ASP A 173 -1.37 -18.19 -10.51
N ALA A 174 -1.71 -17.04 -11.10
CA ALA A 174 -0.92 -16.40 -12.16
C ALA A 174 0.33 -15.68 -11.63
N VAL A 175 0.29 -15.09 -10.42
CA VAL A 175 1.39 -14.33 -9.80
C VAL A 175 2.43 -15.24 -9.14
N GLU A 176 2.01 -16.33 -8.51
CA GLU A 176 2.85 -17.22 -7.69
C GLU A 176 4.16 -17.66 -8.36
N PRO A 177 4.19 -18.07 -9.65
CA PRO A 177 5.43 -18.46 -10.32
C PRO A 177 6.51 -17.37 -10.32
N PHE A 178 6.10 -16.10 -10.31
CA PHE A 178 7.02 -14.96 -10.39
C PHE A 178 7.66 -14.60 -9.04
N LEU A 179 7.16 -15.13 -7.92
CA LEU A 179 7.81 -15.00 -6.60
C LEU A 179 9.22 -15.61 -6.58
N SER A 180 9.49 -16.56 -7.49
CA SER A 180 10.79 -17.22 -7.65
C SER A 180 11.56 -16.79 -8.91
N SER A 181 11.13 -15.70 -9.57
CA SER A 181 11.79 -15.19 -10.79
C SER A 181 13.29 -14.91 -10.56
N PRO A 182 14.19 -15.13 -11.53
CA PRO A 182 15.59 -14.71 -11.41
C PRO A 182 15.74 -13.18 -11.41
N ASP A 183 14.81 -12.44 -12.02
CA ASP A 183 14.79 -10.98 -12.05
C ASP A 183 14.24 -10.42 -10.72
N ALA A 184 15.04 -9.56 -10.07
CA ALA A 184 14.71 -8.97 -8.78
C ALA A 184 13.48 -8.05 -8.85
N HIS A 185 13.33 -7.23 -9.90
CA HIS A 185 12.19 -6.33 -10.03
C HIS A 185 10.89 -7.10 -10.26
N VAL A 186 10.95 -8.19 -11.04
CA VAL A 186 9.80 -9.08 -11.24
C VAL A 186 9.42 -9.78 -9.93
N ARG A 187 10.39 -10.25 -9.14
CA ARG A 187 10.11 -10.86 -7.83
C ARG A 187 9.46 -9.86 -6.88
N GLU A 188 9.98 -8.64 -6.81
CA GLU A 188 9.46 -7.60 -5.94
C GLU A 188 8.04 -7.18 -6.32
N ALA A 189 7.78 -6.98 -7.62
CA ALA A 189 6.44 -6.71 -8.13
C ALA A 189 5.47 -7.88 -7.86
N ALA A 190 5.93 -9.13 -8.04
CA ALA A 190 5.13 -10.32 -7.73
C ALA A 190 4.82 -10.43 -6.24
N LEU A 191 5.78 -10.12 -5.36
CA LEU A 191 5.55 -10.07 -3.92
C LEU A 191 4.54 -8.98 -3.56
N GLY A 192 4.61 -7.82 -4.21
CA GLY A 192 3.65 -6.74 -4.04
C GLY A 192 2.23 -7.11 -4.45
N ALA A 193 2.07 -7.92 -5.50
CA ALA A 193 0.76 -8.46 -5.87
C ALA A 193 0.29 -9.58 -4.93
N ALA A 194 1.19 -10.49 -4.54
CA ALA A 194 0.86 -11.62 -3.68
C ALA A 194 0.47 -11.17 -2.25
N LEU A 195 1.03 -10.08 -1.74
CA LEU A 195 0.79 -9.58 -0.39
C LEU A 195 -0.70 -9.31 -0.08
N PRO A 196 -1.42 -8.44 -0.82
CA PRO A 196 -2.85 -8.22 -0.62
C PRO A 196 -3.71 -9.43 -1.02
N LEU A 197 -3.30 -10.23 -2.02
CA LEU A 197 -4.03 -11.44 -2.40
C LEU A 197 -4.06 -12.48 -1.27
N LEU A 198 -2.91 -12.73 -0.64
CA LEU A 198 -2.76 -13.71 0.43
C LEU A 198 -3.31 -13.26 1.80
N LEU A 199 -3.75 -12.00 1.91
CA LEU A 199 -4.56 -11.54 3.04
C LEU A 199 -6.02 -12.02 2.95
N ALA A 200 -6.48 -12.41 1.75
CA ALA A 200 -7.82 -12.92 1.55
C ALA A 200 -8.04 -14.23 2.33
N PRO A 201 -9.11 -14.35 3.13
CA PRO A 201 -9.39 -15.56 3.90
C PRO A 201 -9.47 -16.84 3.04
N GLU A 202 -10.00 -16.73 1.83
CA GLU A 202 -10.11 -17.83 0.87
C GLU A 202 -8.77 -18.35 0.34
N LEU A 203 -7.67 -17.60 0.51
CA LEU A 203 -6.31 -17.99 0.09
C LEU A 203 -5.40 -18.33 1.27
N ALA A 204 -5.94 -18.46 2.47
CA ALA A 204 -5.16 -18.78 3.68
C ALA A 204 -4.38 -20.11 3.57
N ASP A 205 -4.86 -21.07 2.77
CA ASP A 205 -4.17 -22.34 2.50
C ASP A 205 -2.93 -22.19 1.63
N ARG A 206 -2.82 -21.09 0.86
CA ARG A 206 -1.68 -20.78 -0.01
C ARG A 206 -0.50 -20.13 0.74
N VAL A 207 -0.76 -19.49 1.87
CA VAL A 207 0.24 -18.74 2.66
C VAL A 207 1.46 -19.60 3.04
N PRO A 208 1.33 -20.84 3.56
CA PRO A 208 2.50 -21.64 3.96
C PRO A 208 3.47 -21.94 2.80
N TRP A 209 2.93 -22.12 1.59
CA TRP A 209 3.75 -22.34 0.39
C TRP A 209 4.51 -21.07 0.01
N ALA A 210 3.82 -19.93 -0.05
CA ALA A 210 4.45 -18.63 -0.32
C ALA A 210 5.58 -18.32 0.68
N VAL A 211 5.33 -18.55 1.97
CA VAL A 211 6.34 -18.40 3.04
C VAL A 211 7.57 -19.26 2.78
N THR A 212 7.38 -20.50 2.32
CA THR A 212 8.49 -21.41 1.98
C THR A 212 9.34 -20.85 0.84
N LEU A 213 8.70 -20.35 -0.23
CA LEU A 213 9.39 -19.73 -1.37
C LEU A 213 10.20 -18.50 -0.92
N LEU A 214 9.59 -17.60 -0.14
CA LEU A 214 10.26 -16.38 0.32
C LEU A 214 11.41 -16.67 1.30
N ARG A 215 11.23 -17.60 2.25
CA ARG A 215 12.28 -17.97 3.20
C ARG A 215 13.47 -18.66 2.51
N ALA A 216 13.24 -19.44 1.45
CA ALA A 216 14.32 -20.02 0.65
C ALA A 216 15.21 -18.96 -0.03
N ARG A 217 14.74 -17.71 -0.13
CA ARG A 217 15.48 -16.60 -0.75
C ARG A 217 16.30 -15.74 0.20
N LEU A 218 16.04 -15.78 1.51
CA LEU A 218 16.75 -14.99 2.54
C LEU A 218 18.21 -15.41 2.78
N GLY A 219 18.87 -16.06 1.81
CA GLY A 219 20.27 -16.45 1.92
C GLY A 219 21.24 -15.25 1.96
N PRO A 220 22.54 -15.49 2.21
CA PRO A 220 23.54 -14.44 2.42
C PRO A 220 23.73 -13.44 1.26
N ALA A 221 23.28 -13.82 0.06
CA ALA A 221 23.37 -13.00 -1.14
C ALA A 221 22.16 -12.07 -1.36
N ALA A 222 21.10 -12.19 -0.54
CA ALA A 222 19.92 -11.35 -0.66
C ALA A 222 20.25 -9.89 -0.28
N GLY A 223 19.84 -8.94 -1.12
CA GLY A 223 20.01 -7.50 -0.86
C GLY A 223 19.14 -7.01 0.29
N ARG A 224 19.40 -5.79 0.79
CA ARG A 224 18.59 -5.15 1.85
C ARG A 224 17.10 -5.13 1.51
N GLY A 225 16.75 -4.64 0.31
CA GLY A 225 15.36 -4.50 -0.14
C GLY A 225 14.63 -5.84 -0.14
N GLU A 226 15.22 -6.87 -0.75
CA GLU A 226 14.65 -8.22 -0.78
C GLU A 226 14.40 -8.78 0.63
N ARG A 227 15.37 -8.66 1.55
CA ARG A 227 15.19 -9.12 2.93
C ARG A 227 14.11 -8.32 3.67
N ALA A 228 14.05 -7.01 3.47
CA ALA A 228 13.06 -6.13 4.08
C ALA A 228 11.64 -6.40 3.56
N SER A 229 11.45 -6.55 2.25
CA SER A 229 10.18 -6.88 1.62
C SER A 229 9.66 -8.25 2.09
N VAL A 230 10.53 -9.25 2.20
CA VAL A 230 10.16 -10.55 2.77
C VAL A 230 9.76 -10.42 4.24
N ALA A 231 10.56 -9.73 5.06
CA ALA A 231 10.25 -9.53 6.48
C ALA A 231 8.87 -8.85 6.66
N ARG A 232 8.60 -7.85 5.83
CA ARG A 232 7.32 -7.13 5.79
C ARG A 232 6.17 -8.07 5.43
N ALA A 233 6.29 -8.85 4.35
CA ALA A 233 5.25 -9.78 3.90
C ALA A 233 4.94 -10.85 4.96
N LEU A 234 5.97 -11.45 5.56
CA LEU A 234 5.81 -12.42 6.65
C LEU A 234 5.04 -11.80 7.83
N GLY A 235 5.42 -10.58 8.23
CA GLY A 235 4.72 -9.84 9.28
C GLY A 235 3.25 -9.59 8.94
N VAL A 236 2.94 -9.14 7.72
CA VAL A 236 1.55 -8.93 7.26
C VAL A 236 0.72 -10.21 7.35
N TRP A 237 1.28 -11.35 6.95
CA TRP A 237 0.63 -12.66 7.03
C TRP A 237 0.67 -13.30 8.42
N ARG A 238 1.05 -12.53 9.46
CA ARG A 238 1.11 -12.95 10.86
C ARG A 238 2.04 -14.15 11.11
N ILE A 239 3.06 -14.28 10.27
CA ILE A 239 4.13 -15.26 10.45
C ILE A 239 5.16 -14.68 11.42
N ASP A 240 5.71 -15.52 12.28
CA ASP A 240 6.75 -15.11 13.21
C ASP A 240 8.00 -14.61 12.45
N THR A 241 8.38 -13.37 12.72
CA THR A 241 9.53 -12.65 12.17
C THR A 241 10.63 -12.43 13.22
N SER A 242 10.54 -13.06 14.40
CA SER A 242 11.49 -12.86 15.50
C SER A 242 12.94 -13.17 15.09
N ASP A 243 13.14 -14.10 14.16
CA ASP A 243 14.46 -14.43 13.59
C ASP A 243 15.08 -13.27 12.79
N LEU A 244 14.26 -12.38 12.24
CA LEU A 244 14.67 -11.23 11.43
C LEU A 244 14.89 -9.96 12.27
N LEU A 245 14.50 -9.96 13.55
CA LEU A 245 14.82 -8.88 14.49
C LEU A 245 16.33 -8.84 14.84
N ASP A 246 17.08 -9.86 14.47
CA ASP A 246 18.54 -9.98 14.61
C ASP A 246 19.30 -9.69 13.31
N ASP A 247 18.62 -9.30 12.21
CA ASP A 247 19.31 -8.99 10.95
C ASP A 247 20.34 -7.86 11.15
N PRO A 248 21.54 -7.94 10.55
CA PRO A 248 22.55 -6.89 10.69
C PRO A 248 22.05 -5.52 10.18
N ASP A 249 21.12 -5.49 9.24
CA ASP A 249 20.60 -4.27 8.65
C ASP A 249 19.40 -3.70 9.43
N PRO A 250 19.44 -2.43 9.88
CA PRO A 250 18.34 -1.82 10.62
C PRO A 250 17.02 -1.78 9.85
N ALA A 251 17.06 -1.62 8.53
CA ALA A 251 15.85 -1.54 7.71
C ALA A 251 15.08 -2.87 7.73
N VAL A 252 15.80 -4.00 7.70
CA VAL A 252 15.21 -5.34 7.79
C VAL A 252 14.61 -5.58 9.17
N ARG A 253 15.32 -5.20 10.25
CA ARG A 253 14.79 -5.32 11.62
C ARG A 253 13.50 -4.52 11.80
N VAL A 254 13.44 -3.31 11.24
CA VAL A 254 12.23 -2.49 11.30
C VAL A 254 11.09 -3.16 10.54
N CYS A 255 11.31 -3.63 9.31
CA CYS A 255 10.28 -4.35 8.56
C CYS A 255 9.78 -5.62 9.28
N ALA A 256 10.68 -6.35 9.95
CA ALA A 256 10.32 -7.49 10.80
C ALA A 256 9.44 -7.07 12.00
N ALA A 257 9.69 -5.89 12.56
CA ALA A 257 8.95 -5.31 13.68
C ALA A 257 7.62 -4.63 13.27
N LEU A 258 7.30 -4.51 11.97
CA LEU A 258 6.04 -3.90 11.50
C LEU A 258 4.83 -4.85 11.55
N GLY A 259 5.04 -6.16 11.76
CA GLY A 259 3.96 -7.14 11.82
C GLY A 259 2.99 -6.90 13.00
N PRO A 260 1.74 -7.40 12.96
CA PRO A 260 0.80 -7.22 14.06
C PRO A 260 0.93 -8.29 15.16
N ALA A 261 1.73 -9.35 14.94
CA ALA A 261 1.93 -10.45 15.88
C ALA A 261 3.41 -10.56 16.22
N HIS A 262 3.75 -10.37 17.51
CA HIS A 262 5.12 -10.49 17.97
C HIS A 262 5.21 -11.38 19.20
N VAL A 263 6.05 -12.41 19.12
CA VAL A 263 6.43 -13.23 20.27
C VAL A 263 7.24 -12.40 21.28
N ASP A 264 8.00 -11.39 20.80
CA ASP A 264 8.81 -10.47 21.61
C ASP A 264 8.41 -8.99 21.36
N ARG A 265 7.24 -8.61 21.90
CA ARG A 265 6.70 -7.23 21.78
C ARG A 265 7.68 -6.16 22.24
N PRO A 266 8.32 -6.23 23.43
CA PRO A 266 9.20 -5.16 23.89
C PRO A 266 10.38 -4.91 22.96
N ARG A 267 10.95 -5.97 22.40
CA ARG A 267 12.04 -5.88 21.43
C ARG A 267 11.59 -5.24 20.13
N ALA A 268 10.48 -5.70 19.56
CA ALA A 268 9.92 -5.12 18.34
C ALA A 268 9.61 -3.62 18.52
N LEU A 269 8.99 -3.24 19.64
CA LEU A 269 8.73 -1.84 19.97
C LEU A 269 10.03 -1.03 20.09
N GLY A 270 11.07 -1.56 20.74
CA GLY A 270 12.37 -0.92 20.83
C GLY A 270 12.99 -0.64 19.45
N VAL A 271 12.92 -1.60 18.53
CA VAL A 271 13.40 -1.43 17.15
C VAL A 271 12.65 -0.31 16.42
N LEU A 272 11.32 -0.25 16.54
CA LEU A 272 10.52 0.81 15.91
C LEU A 272 10.83 2.19 16.50
N LEU A 273 10.94 2.28 17.84
CA LEU A 273 11.27 3.53 18.52
C LEU A 273 12.66 4.04 18.16
N ASP A 274 13.64 3.15 18.03
CA ASP A 274 15.00 3.51 17.63
C ASP A 274 15.03 4.09 16.21
N ALA A 275 14.25 3.52 15.28
CA ALA A 275 14.13 4.03 13.90
C ALA A 275 13.48 5.42 13.83
N LEU A 276 12.54 5.71 14.74
CA LEU A 276 11.86 7.01 14.81
C LEU A 276 12.70 8.12 15.45
N ARG A 277 13.86 7.80 16.04
CA ARG A 277 14.79 8.83 16.56
C ARG A 277 15.48 9.62 15.46
N ASP A 278 15.66 9.03 14.28
CA ASP A 278 16.18 9.70 13.09
C ASP A 278 15.29 9.42 11.87
N PRO A 279 14.13 10.11 11.77
CA PRO A 279 13.14 9.82 10.74
C PRO A 279 13.66 10.07 9.32
N ARG A 280 14.60 11.01 9.12
CA ARG A 280 15.17 11.31 7.79
C ARG A 280 16.05 10.18 7.28
N THR A 281 16.85 9.60 8.16
CA THR A 281 17.65 8.43 7.80
C THR A 281 16.75 7.23 7.50
N THR A 282 15.71 7.02 8.30
CA THR A 282 14.72 5.95 8.11
C THR A 282 14.00 6.06 6.77
N ASP A 283 13.56 7.27 6.38
CA ASP A 283 12.94 7.51 5.08
C ASP A 283 13.89 7.25 3.90
N GLY A 284 15.20 7.41 4.09
CA GLY A 284 16.21 7.20 3.06
C GLY A 284 16.69 5.76 2.91
N TRP A 285 16.14 4.80 3.66
CA TRP A 285 16.60 3.40 3.60
C TRP A 285 16.24 2.68 2.31
N PHE A 286 15.14 3.09 1.67
CA PHE A 286 14.63 2.49 0.44
C PHE A 286 14.51 3.57 -0.64
N PRO A 287 15.23 3.45 -1.76
CA PRO A 287 15.07 4.37 -2.90
C PRO A 287 13.67 4.32 -3.51
N GLU A 288 13.03 3.15 -3.44
CA GLU A 288 11.66 2.89 -3.87
C GLU A 288 10.82 2.42 -2.66
N PRO A 289 9.53 2.76 -2.58
CA PRO A 289 8.66 2.24 -1.52
C PRO A 289 8.59 0.70 -1.58
N LEU A 290 8.69 0.03 -0.43
CA LEU A 290 8.45 -1.42 -0.41
C LEU A 290 6.95 -1.69 -0.65
N PRO A 291 6.58 -2.88 -1.17
CA PRO A 291 5.19 -3.20 -1.39
C PRO A 291 4.32 -3.14 -0.12
N GLY A 292 3.14 -2.54 -0.24
CA GLY A 292 2.22 -2.32 0.89
C GLY A 292 2.75 -1.31 1.93
N LEU A 293 3.65 -0.42 1.50
CA LEU A 293 4.06 0.77 2.26
C LEU A 293 3.74 2.01 1.45
N ASP A 294 3.13 2.94 2.16
CA ASP A 294 2.40 4.03 1.60
C ASP A 294 2.92 5.34 2.22
N GLY A 295 3.36 6.28 1.37
CA GLY A 295 3.95 7.54 1.79
C GLY A 295 5.35 7.39 2.38
N TRP A 296 5.71 8.30 3.30
CA TRP A 296 7.02 8.25 3.96
C TRP A 296 7.12 7.05 4.89
N PHE A 297 8.24 6.31 4.82
CA PHE A 297 8.41 5.07 5.57
C PHE A 297 8.17 5.25 7.07
N ARG A 298 8.64 6.37 7.64
CA ARG A 298 8.42 6.71 9.06
C ARG A 298 6.95 6.73 9.49
N PHE A 299 6.00 7.03 8.59
CA PHE A 299 4.58 7.07 8.95
C PHE A 299 4.09 5.67 9.33
N THR A 300 4.48 4.66 8.58
CA THR A 300 4.14 3.27 8.90
C THR A 300 4.86 2.81 10.16
N VAL A 301 6.14 3.17 10.35
CA VAL A 301 6.89 2.87 11.57
C VAL A 301 6.23 3.49 12.82
N LEU A 302 5.83 4.76 12.74
CA LEU A 302 5.15 5.47 13.83
C LEU A 302 3.82 4.80 14.15
N ARG A 303 2.99 4.52 13.14
CA ARG A 303 1.68 3.87 13.33
C ARG A 303 1.83 2.50 14.00
N SER A 304 2.77 1.68 13.53
CA SER A 304 3.05 0.38 14.15
C SER A 304 3.56 0.53 15.59
N ALA A 305 4.42 1.50 15.88
CA ALA A 305 4.91 1.74 17.25
C ALA A 305 3.78 2.16 18.21
N LEU A 306 2.90 3.06 17.76
CA LEU A 306 1.75 3.53 18.55
C LEU A 306 0.75 2.39 18.81
N ALA A 307 0.52 1.53 17.81
CA ALA A 307 -0.37 0.37 17.92
C ALA A 307 0.22 -0.74 18.80
N LEU A 308 1.53 -0.93 18.76
CA LEU A 308 2.24 -1.99 19.49
C LEU A 308 2.47 -1.64 20.98
N ALA A 309 2.55 -0.36 21.31
CA ALA A 309 2.66 0.10 22.68
C ALA A 309 1.39 -0.22 23.49
N GLU A 310 1.54 -0.67 24.73
CA GLU A 310 0.43 -0.91 25.66
C GLU A 310 -0.04 0.42 26.26
N THR A 311 0.89 1.32 26.57
CA THR A 311 0.58 2.66 27.09
C THR A 311 1.25 3.77 26.29
N PHE A 312 0.74 4.99 26.42
CA PHE A 312 1.35 6.15 25.74
C PHE A 312 2.76 6.46 26.29
N GLU A 313 3.03 6.13 27.55
CA GLU A 313 4.31 6.37 28.21
C GLU A 313 5.48 5.63 27.53
N GLU A 314 5.24 4.45 26.95
CA GLU A 314 6.28 3.68 26.23
C GLU A 314 6.77 4.43 24.97
N VAL A 315 5.90 5.19 24.31
CA VAL A 315 6.17 5.89 23.05
C VAL A 315 6.39 7.39 23.23
N ALA A 316 6.03 7.94 24.40
CA ALA A 316 6.00 9.37 24.65
C ALA A 316 7.33 10.10 24.36
N PRO A 317 8.51 9.59 24.73
CA PRO A 317 9.76 10.31 24.46
C PRO A 317 10.00 10.58 22.96
N VAL A 318 9.70 9.59 22.12
CA VAL A 318 9.84 9.70 20.67
C VAL A 318 8.73 10.56 20.08
N ALA A 319 7.48 10.34 20.50
CA ALA A 319 6.33 11.11 20.02
C ALA A 319 6.47 12.62 20.33
N VAL A 320 6.91 12.97 21.54
CA VAL A 320 7.18 14.36 21.94
C VAL A 320 8.32 14.95 21.11
N ALA A 321 9.39 14.18 20.86
CA ALA A 321 10.51 14.65 20.03
C ALA A 321 10.09 14.93 18.58
N ILE A 322 9.23 14.08 17.99
CA ILE A 322 8.67 14.30 16.64
C ILE A 322 7.88 15.61 16.58
N VAL A 323 7.00 15.87 17.56
CA VAL A 323 6.24 17.12 17.62
C VAL A 323 7.17 18.33 17.83
N ALA A 324 8.14 18.21 18.73
CA ALA A 324 9.09 19.27 19.06
C ALA A 324 10.05 19.62 17.90
N ALA A 325 10.32 18.69 16.97
CA ALA A 325 11.19 18.94 15.83
C ALA A 325 10.63 19.97 14.83
N GLY A 326 9.33 20.30 14.89
CA GLY A 326 8.79 21.57 14.40
C GLY A 326 8.88 21.86 12.89
N GLY A 327 8.68 20.87 12.01
CA GLY A 327 8.72 21.06 10.55
C GLY A 327 7.36 21.20 9.85
N THR A 328 7.31 21.93 8.73
CA THR A 328 6.16 21.99 7.80
C THR A 328 5.96 20.74 6.95
N SER A 329 6.92 19.80 6.94
CA SER A 329 6.77 18.46 6.32
C SER A 329 6.17 17.43 7.27
N VAL A 330 5.80 17.82 8.49
CA VAL A 330 5.12 17.03 9.53
C VAL A 330 3.66 17.48 9.52
N THR A 331 2.95 17.18 8.44
CA THR A 331 1.57 17.64 8.21
C THR A 331 0.60 16.47 8.41
N ASP A 332 -0.23 16.56 9.43
CA ASP A 332 -1.36 15.72 9.87
C ASP A 332 -1.10 14.22 10.13
N HIS A 333 -0.27 13.56 9.32
CA HIS A 333 -0.04 12.11 9.32
C HIS A 333 0.72 11.59 10.56
N GLU A 334 1.45 12.47 11.27
CA GLU A 334 2.18 12.10 12.49
C GLU A 334 1.48 12.65 13.75
N ARG A 335 0.98 13.89 13.70
CA ARG A 335 0.40 14.60 14.87
C ARG A 335 -0.94 14.02 15.30
N GLY A 336 -1.83 13.72 14.35
CA GLY A 336 -3.14 13.14 14.63
C GLY A 336 -3.06 11.80 15.35
N PRO A 337 -2.36 10.80 14.79
CA PRO A 337 -2.19 9.50 15.44
C PRO A 337 -1.54 9.59 16.83
N ILE A 338 -0.56 10.47 17.03
CA ILE A 338 0.06 10.71 18.34
C ILE A 338 -0.98 11.25 19.35
N LEU A 339 -1.79 12.24 18.96
CA LEU A 339 -2.85 12.81 19.81
C LEU A 339 -3.88 11.75 20.19
N LEU A 340 -4.37 10.98 19.23
CA LEU A 340 -5.35 9.92 19.51
C LEU A 340 -4.78 8.81 20.37
N ARG A 341 -3.50 8.47 20.22
CA ARG A 341 -2.86 7.49 21.11
C ARG A 341 -2.71 8.01 22.53
N ALA A 342 -2.43 9.30 22.69
CA ALA A 342 -2.32 9.96 23.99
C ALA A 342 -3.69 10.14 24.68
N PHE A 343 -4.77 10.30 23.91
CA PHE A 343 -6.14 10.54 24.39
C PHE A 343 -7.15 9.57 23.74
N PRO A 344 -7.06 8.25 23.98
CA PRO A 344 -7.87 7.26 23.27
C PRO A 344 -9.38 7.34 23.56
N GLY A 345 -9.75 7.88 24.73
CA GLY A 345 -11.14 8.15 25.12
C GLY A 345 -11.51 9.64 25.08
N GLY A 346 -10.65 10.48 24.49
CA GLY A 346 -10.69 11.92 24.64
C GLY A 346 -10.18 12.41 26.00
N TYR A 347 -9.92 13.71 26.08
CA TYR A 347 -9.55 14.39 27.31
C TYR A 347 -10.76 14.50 28.25
N ASP A 348 -10.59 13.99 29.47
CA ASP A 348 -11.57 14.09 30.54
C ASP A 348 -11.05 15.05 31.63
N PRO A 349 -11.69 16.22 31.84
CA PRO A 349 -11.29 17.18 32.86
C PRO A 349 -11.29 16.64 34.30
N THR A 350 -11.99 15.53 34.55
CA THR A 350 -12.03 14.89 35.87
C THR A 350 -10.80 14.03 36.17
N HIS A 351 -10.01 13.69 35.14
CA HIS A 351 -8.80 12.90 35.26
C HIS A 351 -7.56 13.78 34.98
N PRO A 352 -6.60 13.88 35.91
CA PRO A 352 -5.42 14.71 35.70
C PRO A 352 -4.54 14.17 34.58
N LEU A 353 -3.98 15.08 33.77
CA LEU A 353 -3.03 14.73 32.71
C LEU A 353 -1.79 14.01 33.25
N THR A 354 -1.42 12.91 32.60
CA THR A 354 -0.16 12.21 32.89
C THR A 354 1.04 13.09 32.56
N ALA A 355 2.22 12.75 33.09
CA ALA A 355 3.45 13.50 32.77
C ALA A 355 3.75 13.47 31.26
N ALA A 356 3.49 12.34 30.61
CA ALA A 356 3.66 12.16 29.17
C ALA A 356 2.69 13.03 28.36
N GLN A 357 1.40 13.03 28.72
CA GLN A 357 0.40 13.88 28.06
C GLN A 357 0.73 15.38 28.21
N ARG A 358 1.13 15.80 29.43
CA ARG A 358 1.55 17.19 29.69
C ARG A 358 2.78 17.58 28.86
N ALA A 359 3.75 16.69 28.72
CA ALA A 359 4.94 16.93 27.89
C ALA A 359 4.57 17.07 26.41
N LEU A 360 3.67 16.22 25.91
CA LEU A 360 3.15 16.30 24.54
C LEU A 360 2.44 17.62 24.27
N LEU A 361 1.47 17.99 25.11
CA LEU A 361 0.73 19.24 24.95
C LEU A 361 1.64 20.48 25.05
N ARG A 362 2.65 20.44 25.93
CA ARG A 362 3.67 21.50 25.99
C ARG A 362 4.46 21.61 24.68
N ALA A 363 4.89 20.49 24.09
CA ALA A 363 5.58 20.51 22.81
C ALA A 363 4.72 21.12 21.67
N PHE A 364 3.41 20.85 21.66
CA PHE A 364 2.49 21.51 20.72
C PHE A 364 2.44 23.03 20.95
N VAL A 365 2.27 23.49 22.20
CA VAL A 365 2.21 24.93 22.53
C VAL A 365 3.51 25.66 22.18
N ASP A 366 4.65 25.01 22.44
CA ASP A 366 5.98 25.58 22.21
C ASP A 366 6.32 25.71 20.72
N THR A 367 5.79 24.81 19.88
CA THR A 367 6.05 24.81 18.42
C THR A 367 4.96 25.49 17.60
N ASP A 368 3.80 25.80 18.19
CA ASP A 368 2.62 26.32 17.49
C ASP A 368 2.88 27.62 16.73
N GLU A 369 3.64 28.56 17.29
CA GLU A 369 3.95 29.84 16.62
C GLU A 369 4.70 29.65 15.30
N THR A 370 5.52 28.61 15.22
CA THR A 370 6.35 28.31 14.04
C THR A 370 5.66 27.38 13.04
N THR A 371 4.76 26.52 13.51
CA THR A 371 4.19 25.42 12.71
C THR A 371 2.70 25.58 12.42
N GLY A 372 2.00 26.47 13.14
CA GLY A 372 0.54 26.54 13.16
C GLY A 372 -0.10 25.22 13.57
N SER A 373 0.59 24.39 14.35
CA SER A 373 0.23 22.99 14.57
C SER A 373 -1.17 22.77 15.14
N ILE A 374 -1.61 23.62 16.07
CA ILE A 374 -2.88 23.44 16.78
C ILE A 374 -4.03 23.89 15.88
N ALA A 375 -3.96 25.11 15.35
CA ALA A 375 -4.98 25.63 14.46
C ALA A 375 -5.06 24.86 13.13
N GLY A 376 -3.93 24.38 12.60
CA GLY A 376 -3.90 23.55 11.39
C GLY A 376 -4.43 22.13 11.61
N ASN A 377 -4.35 21.60 12.84
CA ASN A 377 -4.82 20.26 13.20
C ASN A 377 -6.07 20.30 14.10
N TRP A 378 -6.86 21.39 14.08
CA TRP A 378 -7.96 21.64 15.02
C TRP A 378 -8.92 20.46 15.18
N LEU A 379 -9.18 19.73 14.09
CA LEU A 379 -10.08 18.60 14.08
C LEU A 379 -9.54 17.42 14.90
N TRP A 380 -8.23 17.19 14.89
CA TRP A 380 -7.59 16.18 15.75
C TRP A 380 -7.69 16.52 17.23
N PHE A 381 -7.50 17.79 17.56
CA PHE A 381 -7.68 18.28 18.93
C PHE A 381 -9.14 18.10 19.37
N ARG A 382 -10.10 18.45 18.51
CA ARG A 382 -11.53 18.20 18.77
C ARG A 382 -11.81 16.72 19.01
N THR A 383 -11.34 15.82 18.14
CA THR A 383 -11.54 14.37 18.30
C THR A 383 -10.90 13.84 19.59
N ALA A 384 -9.75 14.40 19.98
CA ALA A 384 -9.10 14.10 21.26
C ALA A 384 -9.77 14.78 22.47
N GLY A 385 -10.89 15.50 22.30
CA GLY A 385 -11.59 16.21 23.38
C GLY A 385 -10.85 17.43 23.92
N LEU A 386 -9.87 17.95 23.18
CA LEU A 386 -9.00 19.05 23.57
C LEU A 386 -9.44 20.38 22.93
N PRO A 387 -9.07 21.52 23.54
CA PRO A 387 -9.23 22.85 22.93
C PRO A 387 -8.56 22.98 21.56
N GLU A 388 -9.23 23.72 20.65
CA GLU A 388 -8.79 23.90 19.25
C GLU A 388 -7.85 25.11 19.05
N ASN A 389 -7.36 25.70 20.15
CA ASN A 389 -6.47 26.87 20.12
C ASN A 389 -5.37 26.78 21.18
N ARG A 390 -4.29 27.52 20.95
CA ARG A 390 -3.08 27.50 21.78
C ARG A 390 -3.36 27.93 23.21
N GLU A 391 -4.15 28.99 23.42
CA GLU A 391 -4.47 29.49 24.76
C GLU A 391 -5.25 28.45 25.58
N GLY A 392 -6.17 27.74 24.93
CA GLY A 392 -6.95 26.67 25.53
C GLY A 392 -6.08 25.49 25.95
N ILE A 393 -5.14 25.07 25.10
CA ILE A 393 -4.19 24.00 25.46
C ILE A 393 -3.23 24.46 26.56
N ALA A 394 -2.74 25.70 26.51
CA ALA A 394 -1.86 26.25 27.54
C ALA A 394 -2.53 26.34 28.91
N ALA A 395 -3.86 26.56 28.96
CA ALA A 395 -4.61 26.56 30.21
C ALA A 395 -4.74 25.17 30.89
N LEU A 396 -4.47 24.08 30.16
CA LEU A 396 -4.47 22.72 30.69
C LEU A 396 -3.12 22.30 31.31
N LEU A 397 -2.05 23.06 31.07
CA LEU A 397 -0.66 22.77 31.48
C LEU A 397 -0.32 23.42 32.83
#